data_AF-A0A0A8YC63-F1
#
_entry.id   AF-A0A0A8YC63-F1
#
_cell.length_a   1.000
_cell.length_b   1.000
_cell.length_c   1.000
_cell.angle_alpha   90.00
_cell.angle_beta   90.00
_cell.angle_gamma   90.00
#
_symmetry.space_group_name_H-M   'P 1'
#
loop_
_entity.id
_entity.type
_entity.pdbx_description
1 polymer ?
#
loop_
_entity_poly.entity_id
_entity_poly.type
_entity_poly.pdbx_seq_one_letter_code
_entity_poly.pdbx_strand_id
1 'polypeptide(L)' 'MKIRGHEQDCVKRRALMFVKNNPYCLEAAAKDAIEAAWDICYNDTRPFDRAP' A
#
# COMPACT_ATOMS: atom_id res chain seq x y z
N MET A 1 1.33 -17.53 9.25
CA MET A 1 2.12 -17.34 8.01
C MET A 1 2.59 -15.89 7.97
N LYS A 2 3.89 -15.60 8.16
CA LYS A 2 4.39 -14.22 8.01
C LYS A 2 4.55 -13.95 6.51
N ILE A 3 3.54 -13.37 5.88
CA ILE A 3 3.61 -12.88 4.49
C ILE A 3 4.42 -11.56 4.53
N ARG A 4 5.72 -11.65 4.81
CA ARG A 4 6.64 -10.51 4.79
C ARG A 4 7.92 -10.97 4.11
N GLY A 5 7.94 -10.92 2.79
CA GLY A 5 9.12 -11.16 1.96
C GLY A 5 9.65 -9.88 1.29
N HIS A 6 10.42 -10.06 0.21
CA HIS A 6 11.04 -9.01 -0.61
C HIS A 6 10.05 -8.08 -1.33
N GLU A 7 8.74 -8.32 -1.22
CA GLU A 7 7.70 -7.63 -1.99
C GLU A 7 7.39 -6.19 -1.55
N GLN A 8 7.91 -5.71 -0.41
CA GLN A 8 7.60 -4.37 0.13
C GLN A 8 7.86 -3.26 -0.89
N ASP A 9 9.04 -3.24 -1.50
CA ASP A 9 9.40 -2.21 -2.48
C ASP A 9 8.55 -2.32 -3.75
N CYS A 10 8.19 -3.53 -4.16
CA CYS A 10 7.30 -3.76 -5.30
C CYS A 10 5.90 -3.19 -5.02
N VAL A 11 5.34 -3.51 -3.86
CA VAL A 11 4.02 -3.04 -3.44
C VAL A 11 4.01 -1.52 -3.27
N LYS A 12 5.07 -0.93 -2.70
CA LYS A 12 5.17 0.52 -2.52
C LYS A 12 5.24 1.26 -3.86
N ARG A 13 6.02 0.76 -4.82
CA ARG A 13 6.08 1.30 -6.19
C ARG A 13 4.73 1.19 -6.89
N ARG A 14 4.06 0.05 -6.77
CA ARG A 14 2.74 -0.17 -7.39
C ARG A 14 1.68 0.77 -6.80
N ALA A 15 1.66 0.92 -5.48
CA ALA A 15 0.73 1.80 -4.79
C ALA A 15 0.92 3.27 -5.22
N LEU A 16 2.16 3.73 -5.30
CA LEU A 16 2.48 5.08 -5.79
C LEU A 16 1.96 5.30 -7.22
N MET A 17 2.18 4.35 -8.13
CA MET A 17 1.69 4.45 -9.51
C MET A 17 0.16 4.56 -9.56
N PHE A 18 -0.54 3.78 -8.74
CA PHE A 18 -2.00 3.82 -8.67
C PHE A 18 -2.53 5.15 -8.15
N VAL A 19 -1.94 5.67 -7.07
CA VAL A 19 -2.35 6.93 -6.46
C VAL A 19 -2.05 8.11 -7.39
N LYS A 20 -0.91 8.11 -8.08
CA LYS A 20 -0.58 9.13 -9.08
C LYS A 20 -1.58 9.18 -10.25
N ASN A 21 -2.08 8.02 -10.67
CA ASN A 21 -3.05 7.93 -11.77
C ASN A 21 -4.50 8.13 -11.33
N ASN A 22 -4.74 8.38 -10.03
CA ASN A 22 -6.09 8.62 -9.53
C ASN A 22 -6.53 10.06 -9.89
N PRO A 23 -7.65 10.25 -10.62
CA PRO A 23 -8.11 11.58 -11.03
C PRO A 23 -8.49 12.51 -9.85
N TYR A 24 -8.66 11.96 -8.65
CA TYR A 24 -8.98 12.70 -7.43
C TYR A 24 -7.78 12.94 -6.52
N CYS A 25 -6.58 12.45 -6.89
CA CYS A 25 -5.36 12.67 -6.14
C CYS A 25 -4.44 13.62 -6.90
N LEU A 26 -3.96 14.66 -6.22
CA LEU A 26 -2.91 15.51 -6.77
C LEU A 26 -1.61 14.70 -6.85
N GLU A 27 -0.97 14.65 -8.02
CA GLU A 27 0.25 13.84 -8.22
C GLU A 27 1.36 14.18 -7.22
N ALA A 28 1.51 15.46 -6.88
CA ALA A 28 2.48 15.93 -5.89
C ALA A 28 2.23 15.37 -4.48
N ALA A 29 0.97 15.09 -4.12
CA ALA A 29 0.58 14.55 -2.82
C ALA A 29 0.65 13.02 -2.78
N ALA A 30 0.86 12.34 -3.91
CA ALA A 30 0.78 10.89 -4.00
C ALA A 30 1.83 10.18 -3.13
N LYS A 31 3.04 10.75 -3.02
CA LYS A 31 4.10 10.19 -2.18
C LYS A 31 3.72 10.29 -0.70
N ASP A 32 3.31 11.47 -0.26
CA ASP A 32 2.95 11.75 1.14
C ASP A 32 1.74 10.90 1.56
N ALA A 33 0.76 10.73 0.67
CA ALA A 33 -0.41 9.86 0.90
C ALA A 33 0.00 8.39 1.11
N ILE A 34 0.93 7.87 0.30
CA ILE A 34 1.45 6.51 0.47
C ILE A 34 2.24 6.38 1.78
N GLU A 35 3.10 7.34 2.11
CA GLU A 35 3.90 7.30 3.33
C GLU A 35 3.03 7.36 4.59
N ALA A 36 1.98 8.20 4.60
CA ALA A 36 1.05 8.33 5.72
C ALA A 36 0.24 7.05 6.00
N ALA A 37 -0.07 6.26 4.96
CA ALA A 37 -0.90 5.07 5.07
C ALA A 37 -0.10 3.75 5.16
N TRP A 38 1.20 3.77 4.83
CA TRP A 38 1.98 2.56 4.55
C TRP A 38 1.95 1.54 5.69
N ASP A 39 2.29 1.97 6.91
CA ASP A 39 2.42 1.06 8.05
C ASP A 39 1.08 0.43 8.47
N ILE A 40 -0.03 1.11 8.21
CA ILE A 40 -1.37 0.59 8.50
C ILE A 40 -1.81 -0.34 7.38
N CYS A 41 -1.83 0.15 6.13
CA CYS A 41 -2.39 -0.58 4.99
C CYS A 41 -1.56 -1.80 4.59
N TYR A 42 -0.23 -1.70 4.58
CA TYR A 42 0.62 -2.83 4.19
C TYR A 42 0.55 -3.98 5.21
N ASN A 43 0.28 -3.66 6.47
CA ASN A 43 0.20 -4.64 7.55
C ASN A 43 -1.23 -5.11 7.85
N ASP A 44 -2.26 -4.57 7.19
CA ASP A 44 -3.64 -5.03 7.36
C ASP A 44 -3.84 -6.34 6.61
N THR A 45 -3.98 -7.43 7.35
CA THR A 45 -4.21 -8.78 6.80
C THR A 45 -5.68 -9.14 6.67
N ARG A 46 -6.62 -8.23 7.00
CA ARG A 46 -8.05 -8.55 6.97
C ARG A 46 -8.58 -8.71 5.55
N PRO A 47 -9.58 -9.60 5.33
CA PRO A 47 -10.20 -10.51 6.29
C PRO A 47 -9.45 -11.85 6.45
N PHE A 48 -8.24 -11.96 5.89
CA PHE A 48 -7.47 -13.20 5.84
C PHE A 48 -6.93 -13.66 7.21
N ASP A 49 -7.17 -12.88 8.27
CA ASP A 49 -7.05 -13.28 9.67
C ASP A 49 -7.91 -14.52 10.00
N ARG A 50 -9.00 -14.73 9.25
CA ARG A 50 -9.93 -15.86 9.39
C ARG A 50 -9.92 -16.72 8.13
N ALA A 51 -8.91 -17.57 7.98
CA ALA A 51 -9.04 -18.78 7.17
C ALA A 51 -9.33 -19.97 8.14
N PRO A 52 -10.22 -20.92 7.80
CA PRO A 52 -10.52 -22.09 8.63
C PRO A 52 -9.29 -23.00 8.82
#